data_AF-A0A520TZA8-F1
#
_entry.id   AF-A0A520TZA8-F1
#
_cell.length_a   1.000
_cell.length_b   1.000
_cell.length_c   1.000
_cell.angle_alpha   90.00
_cell.angle_beta   90.00
_cell.angle_gamma   90.00
#
_symmetry.space_group_name_H-M   'P 1'
#
loop_
_entity.id
_entity.type
_entity.pdbx_description
1 polymer ?
#
loop_
_entity_poly.entity_id
_entity_poly.type
_entity_poly.pdbx_seq_one_letter_code
_entity_poly.pdbx_strand_id
1 'polypeptide(L)'
;MVVDNLVKNEVTIKVLKNINTFSFSEICQILEVNNVKIFSVSIINTNLKHIEAIVKISAKDLTPALRLLREFEYEVLSNHDEDDFFNDLKDRSKYLNKYLNI
;
A
#
# COMPACT_ATOMS: atom_id res chain seq x y z
N MET A 1 -26.97 -18.28 -10.29
CA MET A 1 -26.36 -18.05 -8.96
C MET A 1 -24.86 -17.85 -9.16
N VAL A 2 -24.42 -16.63 -9.51
CA VAL A 2 -22.99 -16.24 -9.61
C VAL A 2 -22.90 -14.76 -9.25
N VAL A 3 -23.05 -14.42 -7.97
CA VAL A 3 -22.83 -13.02 -7.53
C VAL A 3 -22.05 -12.92 -6.21
N ASP A 4 -21.78 -14.04 -5.52
CA ASP A 4 -21.25 -14.00 -4.15
C ASP A 4 -19.71 -13.87 -4.01
N ASN A 5 -18.95 -13.79 -5.10
CA ASN A 5 -17.47 -13.78 -5.03
C ASN A 5 -16.80 -12.42 -5.29
N LEU A 6 -17.54 -11.34 -5.53
CA LEU A 6 -16.96 -10.01 -5.78
C LEU A 6 -16.91 -9.11 -4.53
N VAL A 7 -17.72 -9.40 -3.50
CA VAL A 7 -17.85 -8.52 -2.32
C VAL A 7 -16.82 -8.82 -1.23
N LYS A 8 -16.17 -10.00 -1.24
CA LYS A 8 -15.41 -10.48 -0.07
C LYS A 8 -13.97 -9.98 0.07
N ASN A 9 -13.46 -9.21 -0.90
CA ASN A 9 -12.04 -8.84 -0.98
C ASN A 9 -11.83 -7.33 -1.17
N GLU A 10 -12.68 -6.49 -0.58
CA GLU A 10 -12.47 -5.04 -0.54
C GLU A 10 -11.45 -4.71 0.55
N VAL A 11 -10.34 -4.07 0.16
CA VAL A 11 -9.31 -3.60 1.10
C VAL A 11 -9.17 -2.10 0.95
N THR A 12 -9.11 -1.40 2.08
CA THR A 12 -8.90 0.05 2.14
C THR A 12 -7.50 0.34 2.64
N ILE A 13 -6.68 0.99 1.83
CA ILE A 13 -5.31 1.36 2.15
C ILE A 13 -5.25 2.88 2.30
N LYS A 14 -4.64 3.37 3.38
CA LYS A 14 -4.34 4.78 3.55
C LYS A 14 -2.89 5.03 3.14
N VAL A 15 -2.65 5.96 2.24
CA VAL A 15 -1.32 6.28 1.70
C VAL A 15 -1.02 7.77 1.81
N LEU A 16 0.27 8.09 1.89
CA LEU A 16 0.81 9.44 1.91
C LEU A 16 1.94 9.57 0.89
N LYS A 17 1.97 10.68 0.16
CA LYS A 17 3.04 10.96 -0.82
C LYS A 17 3.38 12.46 -0.86
N ASN A 18 4.59 12.80 -1.28
CA ASN A 18 5.02 14.18 -1.44
C ASN A 18 4.17 14.91 -2.50
N ILE A 19 3.69 16.12 -2.18
CA ILE A 19 2.77 16.90 -3.01
C ILE A 19 3.33 17.21 -4.40
N ASN A 20 4.65 17.37 -4.55
CA ASN A 20 5.29 17.70 -5.83
C ASN A 20 5.39 16.48 -6.76
N THR A 21 5.28 15.27 -6.21
CA THR A 21 5.44 14.01 -6.94
C THR A 21 4.13 13.25 -7.08
N PHE A 22 3.10 13.65 -6.34
CA PHE A 22 1.82 12.95 -6.34
C PHE A 22 1.06 13.23 -7.63
N SER A 23 0.61 12.16 -8.29
CA SER A 23 -0.35 12.22 -9.38
C SER A 23 -1.48 11.22 -9.14
N PHE A 24 -2.72 11.68 -9.30
CA PHE A 24 -3.88 10.81 -9.22
C PHE A 24 -3.89 9.77 -10.35
N SER A 25 -3.42 10.13 -11.53
CA SER A 25 -3.32 9.19 -12.66
C SER A 25 -2.24 8.14 -12.41
N GLU A 26 -1.14 8.50 -11.74
CA GLU A 26 -0.05 7.57 -11.44
C GLU A 26 -0.54 6.44 -10.53
N ILE A 27 -1.20 6.76 -9.41
CA ILE A 27 -1.70 5.74 -8.49
C ILE A 27 -2.70 4.78 -9.15
N CYS A 28 -3.54 5.29 -10.06
CA CYS A 28 -4.43 4.43 -10.83
C CYS A 28 -3.67 3.52 -11.78
N GLN A 29 -2.70 4.07 -12.53
CA GLN A 29 -1.92 3.29 -13.50
C GLN A 29 -1.09 2.20 -12.84
N ILE A 30 -0.35 2.51 -11.76
CA ILE A 30 0.51 1.51 -11.11
C ILE A 30 -0.29 0.33 -10.58
N LEU A 31 -1.52 0.56 -10.10
CA LEU A 31 -2.39 -0.49 -9.59
C LEU A 31 -3.07 -1.26 -10.74
N GLU A 32 -3.61 -0.57 -11.74
CA GLU A 32 -4.31 -1.22 -12.86
C GLU A 32 -3.39 -2.04 -13.76
N VAL A 33 -2.18 -1.55 -14.05
CA VAL A 33 -1.17 -2.28 -14.86
C VAL A 33 -0.75 -3.60 -14.19
N ASN A 34 -0.85 -3.67 -12.86
CA ASN A 34 -0.54 -4.87 -12.08
C ASN A 34 -1.80 -5.69 -11.75
N ASN A 35 -2.86 -5.56 -12.56
CA ASN A 35 -4.12 -6.31 -12.44
C ASN A 35 -4.86 -6.11 -11.10
N VAL A 36 -4.60 -5.01 -10.39
CA VAL A 36 -5.35 -4.64 -9.19
C VAL A 36 -6.59 -3.86 -9.61
N LYS A 37 -7.77 -4.34 -9.25
CA LYS A 37 -9.02 -3.64 -9.54
C LYS A 37 -9.24 -2.54 -8.50
N ILE A 38 -9.41 -1.31 -8.95
CA ILE A 38 -9.66 -0.16 -8.09
C ILE A 38 -11.18 0.04 -7.96
N PHE A 39 -11.67 0.22 -6.72
CA PHE A 39 -13.04 0.62 -6.45
C PHE A 39 -13.15 2.14 -6.32
N SER A 40 -12.22 2.76 -5.60
CA SER A 40 -12.17 4.21 -5.45
C SER A 40 -10.79 4.69 -5.02
N VAL A 41 -10.44 5.90 -5.42
CA VAL A 41 -9.32 6.67 -4.85
C VAL A 41 -9.89 7.99 -4.36
N SER A 42 -9.56 8.38 -3.13
CA SER A 42 -10.09 9.59 -2.49
C SER A 42 -8.99 10.34 -1.78
N ILE A 43 -8.85 11.62 -2.09
CA ILE A 43 -7.94 12.53 -1.37
C ILE A 43 -8.66 12.99 -0.11
N ILE A 44 -8.07 12.77 1.06
CA ILE A 44 -8.68 13.12 2.36
C ILE A 44 -8.05 14.36 2.95
N ASN A 45 -6.73 14.50 2.78
CA ASN A 45 -5.98 15.60 3.34
C ASN A 45 -4.86 16.02 2.39
N THR A 46 -4.61 17.32 2.34
CA THR A 46 -3.54 17.93 1.57
C THR A 46 -2.87 18.97 2.45
N ASN A 47 -1.58 18.82 2.68
CA ASN A 47 -0.74 19.78 3.39
C ASN A 47 0.34 20.34 2.45
N LEU A 48 1.12 21.32 2.89
CA LEU A 48 2.17 21.99 2.10
C LEU A 48 3.29 21.07 1.60
N LYS A 49 3.41 19.86 2.16
CA LYS A 49 4.46 18.89 1.81
C LYS A 49 3.93 17.57 1.28
N HIS A 50 2.73 17.14 1.68
CA HIS A 50 2.23 15.80 1.42
C HIS A 50 0.73 15.79 1.13
N ILE A 51 0.31 14.79 0.36
CA ILE A 51 -1.08 14.44 0.10
C ILE A 51 -1.36 13.09 0.74
N GLU A 52 -2.47 12.99 1.46
CA GLU A 52 -3.04 11.75 1.97
C GLU A 52 -4.20 11.30 1.08
N ALA A 53 -4.13 10.06 0.62
CA ALA A 53 -5.20 9.43 -0.13
C ALA A 53 -5.61 8.09 0.49
N ILE A 54 -6.87 7.73 0.33
CA ILE A 54 -7.37 6.38 0.55
C ILE A 54 -7.57 5.75 -0.81
N VAL A 55 -7.06 4.54 -0.96
CA VAL A 55 -7.32 3.67 -2.10
C VAL A 55 -8.11 2.48 -1.62
N LYS A 56 -9.25 2.24 -2.26
CA LYS A 56 -10.03 1.02 -2.10
C LYS A 56 -9.79 0.14 -3.30
N ILE A 57 -9.31 -1.08 -3.05
CA ILE A 57 -8.97 -2.05 -4.09
C ILE A 57 -9.66 -3.38 -3.84
N SER A 58 -9.80 -4.16 -4.90
CA SER A 58 -10.10 -5.58 -4.82
C SER A 58 -8.79 -6.34 -4.79
N ALA A 59 -8.45 -6.94 -3.64
CA ALA A 59 -7.21 -7.69 -3.47
C ALA A 59 -7.48 -9.02 -2.77
N LYS A 60 -7.09 -10.13 -3.40
CA LYS A 60 -7.02 -11.45 -2.73
C LYS A 60 -5.79 -11.57 -1.85
N ASP A 61 -4.72 -10.87 -2.22
CA ASP A 61 -3.43 -10.77 -1.56
C ASP A 61 -2.99 -9.31 -1.68
N LEU A 62 -2.69 -8.67 -0.55
CA LEU A 62 -2.40 -7.24 -0.47
C LEU A 62 -0.92 -6.94 -0.72
N THR A 63 -0.05 -7.95 -0.58
CA THR A 63 1.41 -7.83 -0.67
C THR A 63 1.89 -7.20 -1.99
N PRO A 64 1.38 -7.58 -3.18
CA PRO A 64 1.79 -6.95 -4.43
C PRO A 64 1.43 -5.46 -4.50
N ALA A 65 0.24 -5.08 -4.02
CA ALA A 65 -0.22 -3.70 -4.03
C ALA A 65 0.62 -2.83 -3.07
N LEU A 66 0.92 -3.33 -1.87
CA LEU A 66 1.79 -2.64 -0.90
C LEU A 66 3.21 -2.47 -1.43
N ARG A 67 3.77 -3.50 -2.08
CA ARG A 67 5.10 -3.41 -2.69
C ARG A 67 5.14 -2.32 -3.75
N LEU A 68 4.17 -2.29 -4.66
CA LEU A 68 4.09 -1.28 -5.72
C LEU A 68 3.97 0.13 -5.15
N LEU A 69 3.09 0.34 -4.16
CA LEU A 69 2.96 1.64 -3.51
C LEU A 69 4.32 2.12 -2.94
N ARG A 70 5.07 1.23 -2.29
CA ARG A 70 6.41 1.57 -1.75
C ARG A 70 7.45 1.84 -2.83
N GLU A 71 7.47 1.08 -3.92
CA GLU A 71 8.39 1.28 -5.05
C GLU A 71 8.21 2.66 -5.70
N PHE A 72 6.98 3.17 -5.71
CA PHE A 72 6.63 4.50 -6.21
C PHE A 72 6.61 5.57 -5.11
N GLU A 73 7.34 5.35 -4.01
CA GLU A 73 7.52 6.32 -2.91
C GLU A 73 6.22 6.77 -2.21
N TYR A 74 5.19 5.90 -2.20
CA TYR A 74 4.05 6.08 -1.31
C TYR A 74 4.37 5.47 0.06
N GLU A 75 4.13 6.25 1.11
CA GLU A 75 4.14 5.79 2.50
C GLU A 75 2.77 5.21 2.84
N VAL A 76 2.73 3.94 3.26
CA VAL A 76 1.48 3.28 3.68
C VAL A 76 1.26 3.60 5.16
N LEU A 77 0.17 4.30 5.46
CA LEU A 77 -0.21 4.73 6.80
C LEU A 77 -1.15 3.75 7.52
N SER A 78 -1.72 2.78 6.80
CA SER A 78 -2.62 1.79 7.38
C SER A 78 -1.86 0.53 7.78
N ASN A 79 -1.90 0.17 9.07
CA ASN A 79 -1.40 -1.12 9.55
C ASN A 79 -2.33 -2.24 9.06
N HIS A 80 -1.85 -3.06 8.13
CA HIS A 80 -2.47 -4.32 7.75
C HIS A 80 -1.61 -5.47 8.31
N ASP A 81 -2.21 -6.61 8.67
CA ASP A 81 -1.48 -7.76 9.26
C ASP A 81 -0.30 -8.24 8.39
N GLU A 82 -0.34 -7.98 7.08
CA GLU A 82 0.75 -8.28 6.13
C GLU A 82 2.00 -7.38 6.31
N ASP A 83 1.87 -6.20 6.92
CA ASP A 83 2.98 -5.30 7.25
C ASP A 83 3.73 -5.71 8.51
N ASP A 84 3.06 -6.39 9.44
CA ASP A 84 3.72 -6.95 10.61
C ASP A 84 4.74 -8.02 10.20
N PHE A 85 4.46 -8.82 9.15
CA PHE A 85 5.40 -9.79 8.62
C PHE A 85 6.70 -9.16 8.07
N PHE A 86 6.59 -8.02 7.37
CA PHE A 86 7.76 -7.30 6.85
C PHE A 86 8.57 -6.63 7.96
N ASN A 87 7.91 -6.08 8.99
CA ASN A 87 8.57 -5.55 10.17
C ASN A 87 9.30 -6.66 10.95
N ASP A 88 8.68 -7.83 11.11
CA ASP A 88 9.28 -8.99 11.77
C ASP A 88 10.54 -9.48 11.04
N LEU A 89 10.53 -9.51 9.70
CA LEU A 89 11.71 -9.85 8.90
C LEU A 89 12.84 -8.81 9.04
N LYS A 90 12.49 -7.53 9.10
CA LYS A 90 13.45 -6.43 9.28
C LYS A 90 14.10 -6.47 10.66
N ASP A 91 13.32 -6.77 11.69
CA ASP A 91 13.83 -6.92 13.06
C ASP A 91 14.69 -8.18 13.22
N ARG A 92 14.33 -9.30 12.59
CA ARG A 92 15.21 -10.49 12.54
C ARG A 92 16.53 -10.23 11.82
N SER A 93 16.53 -9.43 10.74
CA SER A 93 17.76 -9.03 10.04
C SER A 93 18.64 -8.11 10.91
N LYS A 94 18.05 -7.17 11.67
CA LYS A 94 18.77 -6.37 12.66
C LYS A 94 19.34 -7.22 13.80
N TYR A 95 18.60 -8.22 14.26
CA TYR A 95 19.04 -9.15 15.30
C TYR A 95 20.28 -9.94 14.84
N LEU A 96 20.29 -10.42 13.61
CA LEU A 96 21.44 -11.10 13.00
C LEU A 96 22.68 -10.18 12.92
N ASN A 97 22.51 -8.93 12.50
CA ASN A 97 23.61 -7.94 12.45
C ASN A 97 24.21 -7.63 13.83
N LYS A 98 23.43 -7.80 14.92
CA LYS A 98 23.92 -7.60 16.29
C LYS A 98 24.85 -8.74 16.74
N TYR A 99 24.69 -9.95 16.21
CA TYR A 99 25.58 -11.08 16.49
C TYR A 99 26.81 -11.14 15.60
N LEU A 100 26.75 -10.58 14.39
CA LEU A 100 27.91 -10.51 13.48
C LEU A 100 28.88 -9.36 13.79
N ASN A 101 28.43 -8.32 14.50
CA ASN A 101 29.28 -7.19 14.92
C ASN A 101 29.90 -7.39 16.31
N ILE A 102 30.08 -8.65 16.75
CA ILE A 102 30.79 -9.01 17.99
C ILE A 102 32.16 -9.58 17.63
#